data_AF-A0A3N1J4Q4-F1
#
_entry.id   AF-A0A3N1J4Q4-F1
#
_cell.length_a   1.000
_cell.length_b   1.000
_cell.length_c   1.000
_cell.angle_alpha   90.00
_cell.angle_beta   90.00
_cell.angle_gamma   90.00
#
_symmetry.space_group_name_H-M   'P 1'
#
loop_
_entity.id
_entity.type
_entity.pdbx_description
1 polymer ?
#
loop_
_entity_poly.entity_id
_entity_poly.type
_entity_poly.pdbx_seq_one_letter_code
_entity_poly.pdbx_strand_id
1 'polypeptide(L)'
;MPQNANYAAVLPFITSPRLSSFITTFRPVQDYEIYGVYIWAQHAASSIYPLLQNLEVTLRNSIDREATRRFGKKWWDNPVLACKTRIQKTNFYGKITQAIDNLNRSWEQDQRLSGGVPGHPPVWSHDQIIAATDFSAWHFILKNEFAAPGGRNNGRHQHYLWPTSFGRCFRNYATFSSKNADARRLLQERLIELRKYRNRLFHHEPIWVKAANVKDAVTAIDTIRVKIKRIEQVINAIDPNVEKIMAITGLFSHTLRICSVQELAIYTFAHSPRILTRKQKRSLRNVVSTARSLNLSQTFEYGNRLYSIHCVR
;
A
#
# COMPACT_ATOMS: atom_id res chain seq x y z
N MET A 1 -8.05 -2.75 25.46
CA MET A 1 -7.46 -1.90 26.47
C MET A 1 -8.19 -2.11 27.79
N PRO A 2 -7.89 -3.22 28.49
CA PRO A 2 -8.40 -3.46 29.83
C PRO A 2 -8.23 -2.22 30.72
N GLN A 3 -9.30 -1.68 31.28
CA GLN A 3 -9.23 -0.42 32.05
C GLN A 3 -8.33 -0.55 33.29
N ASN A 4 -8.20 -1.75 33.84
CA ASN A 4 -7.43 -2.04 35.06
C ASN A 4 -5.94 -2.35 34.78
N ALA A 5 -5.46 -2.24 33.54
CA ALA A 5 -4.06 -2.48 33.22
C ALA A 5 -3.19 -1.24 33.54
N ASN A 6 -1.93 -1.47 33.92
CA ASN A 6 -0.98 -0.39 34.19
C ASN A 6 -0.37 0.17 32.89
N TYR A 7 -1.02 1.17 32.28
CA TYR A 7 -0.54 1.83 31.06
C TYR A 7 0.63 2.78 31.30
N ALA A 8 0.82 3.28 32.52
CA ALA A 8 1.95 4.11 32.89
C ALA A 8 3.31 3.38 32.72
N ALA A 9 3.30 2.04 32.73
CA ALA A 9 4.48 1.23 32.44
C ALA A 9 4.85 1.21 30.94
N VAL A 10 3.92 1.52 30.02
CA VAL A 10 4.14 1.40 28.57
C VAL A 10 4.29 2.75 27.89
N LEU A 11 3.48 3.73 28.29
CA LEU A 11 3.46 5.06 27.65
C LEU A 11 4.83 5.77 27.58
N PRO A 12 5.73 5.67 28.59
CA PRO A 12 7.06 6.27 28.50
C PRO A 12 7.93 5.77 27.34
N PHE A 13 7.67 4.56 26.84
CA PHE A 13 8.37 3.99 25.68
C PHE A 13 7.81 4.50 24.33
N ILE A 14 6.66 5.17 24.34
CA ILE A 14 6.07 5.81 23.16
C ILE A 14 6.32 7.30 23.32
N THR A 15 7.40 7.79 22.71
CA THR A 15 7.90 9.16 22.92
C THR A 15 6.79 10.22 22.79
N SER A 16 6.84 11.26 23.63
CA SER A 16 5.85 12.35 23.63
C SER A 16 5.62 12.99 22.25
N PRO A 17 6.65 13.21 21.40
CA PRO A 17 6.44 13.69 20.03
C PRO A 17 5.57 12.74 19.18
N ARG A 18 5.67 11.43 19.39
CA ARG A 18 4.84 10.43 18.69
C ARG A 18 3.40 10.53 19.16
N LEU A 19 3.17 10.53 20.48
CA LEU A 19 1.82 10.58 21.07
C LEU A 19 1.11 11.92 20.86
N SER A 20 1.84 13.04 20.77
CA SER A 20 1.27 14.38 20.59
C SER A 20 0.25 14.46 19.45
N SER A 21 0.54 13.83 18.32
CA SER A 21 -0.39 13.85 17.18
C SER A 21 -1.70 13.09 17.47
N PHE A 22 -1.62 12.00 18.22
CA PHE A 22 -2.79 11.21 18.62
C PHE A 22 -3.64 11.98 19.63
N ILE A 23 -2.99 12.59 20.62
CA ILE A 23 -3.66 13.37 21.67
C ILE A 23 -4.38 14.57 21.05
N THR A 24 -3.70 15.33 20.20
CA THR A 24 -4.29 16.53 19.55
C THR A 24 -5.47 16.19 18.64
N THR A 25 -5.39 15.08 17.88
CA THR A 25 -6.44 14.72 16.92
C THR A 25 -7.61 13.98 17.56
N PHE A 26 -7.35 13.00 18.44
CA PHE A 26 -8.39 12.11 18.98
C PHE A 26 -8.90 12.53 20.35
N ARG A 27 -8.18 13.42 21.06
CA ARG A 27 -8.52 13.92 22.40
C ARG A 27 -8.91 12.82 23.41
N PRO A 28 -8.13 11.73 23.52
CA PRO A 28 -8.32 10.74 24.58
C PRO A 28 -8.18 11.40 25.95
N VAL A 29 -8.95 10.94 26.93
CA VAL A 29 -8.94 11.47 28.31
C VAL A 29 -8.07 10.61 29.22
N GLN A 30 -8.17 9.28 29.08
CA GLN A 30 -7.49 8.33 29.96
C GLN A 30 -6.33 7.61 29.24
N ASP A 31 -5.35 7.12 30.00
CA ASP A 31 -4.16 6.44 29.46
C ASP A 31 -4.50 5.22 28.59
N TYR A 32 -5.53 4.46 28.98
CA TYR A 32 -6.00 3.32 28.19
C TYR A 32 -6.58 3.74 26.84
N GLU A 33 -7.15 4.94 26.74
CA GLU A 33 -7.65 5.51 25.49
C GLU A 33 -6.48 5.97 24.62
N ILE A 34 -5.49 6.66 25.19
CA ILE A 34 -4.27 7.07 24.48
C ILE A 34 -3.62 5.85 23.83
N TYR A 35 -3.37 4.81 24.62
CA TYR A 35 -2.76 3.59 24.12
C TYR A 35 -3.70 2.83 23.18
N GLY A 36 -5.02 2.88 23.39
CA GLY A 36 -6.03 2.32 22.50
C GLY A 36 -6.01 2.95 21.10
N VAL A 37 -5.99 4.28 20.99
CA VAL A 37 -5.87 4.99 19.71
C VAL A 37 -4.54 4.61 19.03
N TYR A 38 -3.45 4.53 19.80
CA TYR A 38 -2.14 4.14 19.27
C TYR A 38 -2.16 2.73 18.65
N ILE A 39 -2.69 1.74 19.37
CA ILE A 39 -2.83 0.37 18.87
C ILE A 39 -3.79 0.31 17.68
N TRP A 40 -4.94 0.99 17.72
CA TRP A 40 -5.85 1.08 16.58
C TRP A 40 -5.14 1.58 15.33
N ALA A 41 -4.32 2.63 15.44
CA ALA A 41 -3.60 3.17 14.29
C ALA A 41 -2.58 2.19 13.70
N GLN A 42 -1.96 1.34 14.53
CA GLN A 42 -1.12 0.25 14.04
C GLN A 42 -1.94 -0.79 13.27
N HIS A 43 -3.10 -1.19 13.77
CA HIS A 43 -4.01 -2.10 13.05
C HIS A 43 -4.54 -1.47 11.75
N ALA A 44 -4.89 -0.19 11.78
CA ALA A 44 -5.31 0.54 10.58
C ALA A 44 -4.18 0.58 9.54
N ALA A 45 -2.95 0.92 9.95
CA ALA A 45 -1.76 0.86 9.09
C ALA A 45 -1.53 -0.55 8.52
N SER A 46 -1.58 -1.57 9.38
CA SER A 46 -1.46 -2.98 8.97
C SER A 46 -2.51 -3.39 7.95
N SER A 47 -3.75 -2.91 8.08
CA SER A 47 -4.83 -3.24 7.15
C SER A 47 -4.68 -2.55 5.78
N ILE A 48 -3.92 -1.45 5.70
CA ILE A 48 -3.65 -0.71 4.45
C ILE A 48 -2.48 -1.34 3.68
N TYR A 49 -1.52 -1.96 4.39
CA TYR A 49 -0.32 -2.52 3.79
C TYR A 49 -0.59 -3.46 2.60
N PRO A 50 -1.53 -4.44 2.68
CA PRO A 50 -1.84 -5.31 1.54
C PRO A 50 -2.35 -4.54 0.31
N LEU A 51 -3.08 -3.43 0.50
CA LEU A 51 -3.57 -2.62 -0.62
C LEU A 51 -2.41 -1.94 -1.36
N LEU A 52 -1.47 -1.35 -0.61
CA LEU A 52 -0.29 -0.69 -1.17
C LEU A 52 0.66 -1.68 -1.84
N GLN A 53 0.83 -2.87 -1.27
CA GLN A 53 1.65 -3.92 -1.86
C GLN A 53 1.07 -4.42 -3.19
N ASN A 54 -0.24 -4.68 -3.24
CA ASN A 54 -0.91 -5.05 -4.49
C ASN A 54 -0.79 -3.95 -5.55
N LEU A 55 -0.95 -2.68 -5.15
CA LEU A 55 -0.72 -1.55 -6.04
C LEU A 55 0.70 -1.54 -6.62
N GLU A 56 1.73 -1.64 -5.77
CA GLU A 56 3.14 -1.56 -6.17
C GLU A 56 3.50 -2.69 -7.16
N VAL A 57 3.14 -3.93 -6.82
CA VAL A 57 3.41 -5.11 -7.67
C VAL A 57 2.64 -5.06 -8.98
N THR A 58 1.35 -4.71 -8.95
CA THR A 58 0.50 -4.67 -10.15
C THR A 58 0.95 -3.57 -11.10
N LEU A 59 1.27 -2.38 -10.57
CA LEU A 59 1.78 -1.25 -11.36
C LEU A 59 3.07 -1.62 -12.08
N ARG A 60 4.06 -2.11 -11.31
CA ARG A 60 5.35 -2.54 -11.83
C ARG A 60 5.19 -3.56 -12.94
N ASN A 61 4.49 -4.65 -12.65
CA ASN A 61 4.39 -5.77 -13.57
C ASN A 61 3.56 -5.41 -14.81
N SER A 62 2.58 -4.50 -14.69
CA SER A 62 1.81 -4.02 -15.85
C SER A 62 2.69 -3.22 -16.82
N ILE A 63 3.49 -2.29 -16.30
CA ILE A 63 4.40 -1.46 -17.11
C ILE A 63 5.53 -2.32 -17.70
N ASP A 64 6.16 -3.13 -16.86
CA ASP A 64 7.29 -3.96 -17.27
C ASP A 64 6.90 -4.99 -18.34
N ARG A 65 5.77 -5.69 -18.17
CA ARG A 65 5.26 -6.65 -19.17
C ARG A 65 5.12 -6.02 -20.54
N GLU A 66 4.56 -4.83 -20.61
CA GLU A 66 4.33 -4.12 -21.88
C GLU A 66 5.63 -3.53 -22.45
N ALA A 67 6.54 -3.05 -21.61
CA ALA A 67 7.86 -2.59 -22.04
C ALA A 67 8.70 -3.77 -22.58
N THR A 68 8.74 -4.89 -21.88
CA THR A 68 9.43 -6.13 -22.30
C THR A 68 8.83 -6.68 -23.59
N ARG A 69 7.51 -6.63 -23.78
CA ARG A 69 6.87 -7.01 -25.06
C ARG A 69 7.38 -6.18 -26.25
N ARG A 70 7.68 -4.90 -26.04
CA ARG A 70 8.06 -3.97 -27.12
C ARG A 70 9.56 -3.86 -27.34
N PHE A 71 10.33 -3.95 -26.28
CA PHE A 71 11.76 -3.62 -26.27
C PHE A 71 12.62 -4.78 -25.71
N GLY A 72 12.04 -5.95 -25.46
CA GLY A 72 12.75 -7.10 -24.91
C GLY A 72 13.14 -6.95 -23.44
N LYS A 73 13.83 -7.96 -22.92
CA LYS A 73 14.36 -7.93 -21.55
C LYS A 73 15.39 -6.81 -21.39
N LYS A 74 15.45 -6.25 -20.19
CA LYS A 74 16.30 -5.09 -19.86
C LYS A 74 16.05 -3.91 -20.81
N TRP A 75 14.78 -3.66 -21.13
CA TRP A 75 14.33 -2.62 -22.05
C TRP A 75 14.85 -1.21 -21.73
N TRP A 76 15.24 -0.94 -20.49
CA TRP A 76 15.86 0.30 -20.06
C TRP A 76 17.26 0.53 -20.66
N ASP A 77 17.90 -0.51 -21.19
CA ASP A 77 19.17 -0.44 -21.92
C ASP A 77 18.99 -0.61 -23.45
N ASN A 78 17.75 -0.81 -23.92
CA ASN A 78 17.50 -1.02 -25.34
C ASN A 78 17.64 0.32 -26.10
N PRO A 79 18.54 0.41 -27.11
CA PRO A 79 18.75 1.65 -27.87
C PRO A 79 17.53 2.10 -28.69
N VAL A 80 16.57 1.20 -28.95
CA VAL A 80 15.32 1.49 -29.67
C VAL A 80 14.31 2.22 -28.78
N LEU A 81 14.47 2.16 -27.45
CA LEU A 81 13.65 2.93 -26.52
C LEU A 81 14.08 4.42 -26.55
N ALA A 82 13.24 5.24 -27.16
CA ALA A 82 13.44 6.68 -27.19
C ALA A 82 13.12 7.32 -25.84
N CYS A 83 13.98 8.26 -25.47
CA CYS A 83 13.83 9.15 -24.32
C CYS A 83 14.25 10.56 -24.75
N LYS A 84 13.52 11.59 -24.31
CA LYS A 84 13.84 12.99 -24.66
C LYS A 84 15.19 13.45 -24.09
N THR A 85 15.61 12.82 -23.00
CA THR A 85 16.92 12.98 -22.40
C THR A 85 17.68 11.66 -22.50
N ARG A 86 19.00 11.68 -22.30
CA ARG A 86 19.76 10.44 -22.18
C ARG A 86 19.20 9.60 -21.02
N ILE A 87 18.77 8.36 -21.29
CA ILE A 87 18.04 7.54 -20.29
C ILE A 87 18.85 7.36 -19.00
N GLN A 88 20.18 7.23 -19.09
CA GLN A 88 21.08 7.11 -17.94
C GLN A 88 21.07 8.33 -17.00
N LYS A 89 20.59 9.50 -17.46
CA LYS A 89 20.42 10.70 -16.63
C LYS A 89 19.03 10.81 -16.00
N THR A 90 18.12 9.87 -16.28
CA THR A 90 16.76 9.90 -15.76
C THR A 90 16.71 9.33 -14.35
N ASN A 91 15.75 9.81 -13.56
CA ASN A 91 15.50 9.28 -12.22
C ASN A 91 15.04 7.81 -12.26
N PHE A 92 14.36 7.40 -13.34
CA PHE A 92 13.95 6.02 -13.54
C PHE A 92 15.19 5.11 -13.65
N TYR A 93 16.15 5.46 -14.51
CA TYR A 93 17.36 4.68 -14.68
C TYR A 93 18.20 4.65 -13.39
N GLY A 94 18.29 5.78 -12.68
CA GLY A 94 18.93 5.80 -11.36
C GLY A 94 18.31 4.81 -10.36
N LYS A 95 17.01 4.53 -10.47
CA LYS A 95 16.34 3.51 -9.66
C LYS A 95 16.63 2.08 -10.11
N ILE A 96 16.89 1.85 -11.40
CA ILE A 96 17.42 0.57 -11.91
C ILE A 96 18.82 0.32 -11.38
N THR A 97 19.72 1.31 -11.45
CA THR A 97 21.08 1.20 -10.90
C THR A 97 21.03 0.94 -9.39
N GLN A 98 20.21 1.70 -8.65
CA GLN A 98 20.04 1.48 -7.21
C GLN A 98 19.53 0.07 -6.87
N ALA A 99 18.64 -0.49 -7.67
CA ALA A 99 18.16 -1.86 -7.49
C ALA A 99 19.29 -2.90 -7.68
N ILE A 100 20.13 -2.71 -8.69
CA ILE A 100 21.32 -3.54 -8.93
C ILE A 100 22.32 -3.41 -7.76
N ASP A 101 22.59 -2.20 -7.29
CA ASP A 101 23.49 -1.95 -6.16
C ASP A 101 22.97 -2.59 -4.86
N ASN A 102 21.66 -2.57 -4.63
CA ASN A 102 21.04 -3.24 -3.49
C ASN A 102 21.20 -4.76 -3.58
N LEU A 103 21.00 -5.35 -4.76
CA LEU A 103 21.19 -6.79 -4.97
C LEU A 103 22.65 -7.19 -4.76
N ASN A 104 23.61 -6.42 -5.29
CA ASN A 104 25.03 -6.64 -5.07
C ASN A 104 25.37 -6.63 -3.57
N ARG A 105 24.91 -5.62 -2.83
CA ARG A 105 25.15 -5.51 -1.39
C ARG A 105 24.54 -6.66 -0.59
N SER A 106 23.32 -7.09 -0.93
CA SER A 106 22.68 -8.24 -0.28
C SER A 106 23.49 -9.51 -0.53
N TRP A 107 23.91 -9.74 -1.76
CA TRP A 107 24.72 -10.90 -2.12
C TRP A 107 26.08 -10.90 -1.40
N GLU A 108 26.77 -9.77 -1.33
CA GLU A 108 28.04 -9.65 -0.59
C GLU A 108 27.85 -9.97 0.90
N GLN A 109 26.75 -9.50 1.50
CA GLN A 109 26.43 -9.79 2.89
C GLN A 109 26.19 -11.29 3.10
N ASP A 110 25.45 -11.95 2.21
CA ASP A 110 25.17 -13.38 2.29
C ASP A 110 26.45 -14.22 2.13
N GLN A 111 27.38 -13.81 1.27
CA GLN A 111 28.69 -14.45 1.12
C GLN A 111 29.53 -14.34 2.40
N ARG A 112 29.60 -13.15 3.00
CA ARG A 112 30.33 -12.94 4.27
C ARG A 112 29.76 -13.78 5.41
N LEU A 113 28.43 -13.84 5.51
CA LEU A 113 27.75 -14.65 6.52
C LEU A 113 27.98 -16.16 6.34
N SER A 114 28.20 -16.59 5.10
CA SER A 114 28.52 -17.98 4.76
C SER A 114 30.00 -18.34 4.93
N GLY A 115 30.82 -17.42 5.46
CA GLY A 115 32.27 -17.63 5.65
C GLY A 115 33.10 -17.50 4.36
N GLY A 116 32.51 -17.03 3.27
CA GLY A 116 33.20 -16.79 1.99
C GLY A 116 33.81 -15.39 1.90
N VAL A 117 34.89 -15.25 1.12
CA VAL A 117 35.40 -13.94 0.69
C VAL A 117 34.56 -13.48 -0.50
N PRO A 118 33.88 -12.31 -0.45
CA PRO A 118 33.06 -11.85 -1.56
C PRO A 118 33.89 -11.67 -2.82
N GLY A 119 33.56 -12.41 -3.87
CA GLY A 119 34.07 -12.21 -5.22
C GLY A 119 33.29 -11.13 -5.98
N HIS A 120 33.16 -11.30 -7.29
CA HIS A 120 32.33 -10.43 -8.12
C HIS A 120 30.85 -10.83 -8.01
N PRO A 121 29.91 -9.88 -7.80
CA PRO A 121 28.49 -10.18 -7.82
C PRO A 121 28.04 -10.79 -9.15
N PRO A 122 27.03 -11.69 -9.13
CA PRO A 122 26.52 -12.29 -10.34
C PRO A 122 25.81 -11.25 -11.23
N VAL A 123 25.70 -11.55 -12.53
CA VAL A 123 24.85 -10.76 -13.43
C VAL A 123 23.38 -11.03 -13.12
N TRP A 124 22.69 -10.04 -12.59
CA TRP A 124 21.27 -10.17 -12.26
C TRP A 124 20.38 -10.31 -13.50
N SER A 125 19.39 -11.19 -13.39
CA SER A 125 18.33 -11.34 -14.38
C SER A 125 17.42 -10.11 -14.44
N HIS A 126 16.67 -9.98 -15.53
CA HIS A 126 15.68 -8.91 -15.68
C HIS A 126 14.66 -8.91 -14.52
N ASP A 127 14.10 -10.08 -14.21
CA ASP A 127 13.06 -10.22 -13.19
C ASP A 127 13.59 -9.90 -11.78
N GLN A 128 14.84 -10.27 -11.47
CA GLN A 128 15.48 -9.90 -10.19
C GLN A 128 15.65 -8.38 -10.06
N ILE A 129 16.09 -7.70 -11.13
CA ILE A 129 16.27 -6.24 -11.13
C ILE A 129 14.91 -5.55 -10.96
N ILE A 130 13.90 -5.95 -11.74
CA ILE A 130 12.53 -5.42 -11.63
C ILE A 130 11.98 -5.67 -10.22
N ALA A 131 12.15 -6.88 -9.67
CA ALA A 131 11.72 -7.22 -8.32
C ALA A 131 12.34 -6.33 -7.23
N ALA A 132 13.61 -5.94 -7.42
CA ALA A 132 14.38 -5.11 -6.49
C ALA A 132 14.14 -3.59 -6.62
N THR A 133 13.41 -3.13 -7.65
CA THR A 133 13.05 -1.71 -7.78
C THR A 133 12.10 -1.27 -6.67
N ASP A 134 12.29 -0.04 -6.18
CA ASP A 134 11.33 0.59 -5.28
C ASP A 134 10.15 1.23 -6.04
N PHE A 135 9.06 1.52 -5.32
CA PHE A 135 7.87 2.21 -5.84
C PHE A 135 8.17 3.43 -6.72
N SER A 136 9.22 4.21 -6.40
CA SER A 136 9.47 5.49 -7.06
C SER A 136 9.86 5.36 -8.53
N ALA A 137 10.53 4.25 -8.92
CA ALA A 137 10.83 3.95 -10.31
C ALA A 137 9.58 4.08 -11.19
N TRP A 138 8.46 3.55 -10.71
CA TRP A 138 7.22 3.41 -11.46
C TRP A 138 6.40 4.70 -11.60
N HIS A 139 6.65 5.72 -10.77
CA HIS A 139 6.16 7.07 -11.08
C HIS A 139 7.14 7.88 -11.93
N PHE A 140 8.44 7.56 -11.92
CA PHE A 140 9.42 8.24 -12.78
C PHE A 140 9.27 7.85 -14.24
N ILE A 141 8.99 6.58 -14.54
CA ILE A 141 8.76 6.12 -15.92
C ILE A 141 7.55 6.80 -16.58
N LEU A 142 6.63 7.37 -15.80
CA LEU A 142 5.49 8.15 -16.30
C LEU A 142 5.84 9.61 -16.66
N LYS A 143 7.09 10.07 -16.44
CA LYS A 143 7.53 11.43 -16.81
C LYS A 143 7.47 11.66 -18.32
N ASN A 144 7.43 12.94 -18.70
CA ASN A 144 7.40 13.39 -20.09
C ASN A 144 8.64 13.00 -20.90
N GLU A 145 9.74 12.61 -20.25
CA GLU A 145 10.97 12.10 -20.85
C GLU A 145 10.70 10.84 -21.69
N PHE A 146 9.78 9.98 -21.23
CA PHE A 146 9.38 8.71 -21.87
C PHE A 146 8.14 8.85 -22.77
N ALA A 147 7.63 10.07 -22.93
CA ALA A 147 6.49 10.36 -23.79
C ALA A 147 6.96 11.00 -25.09
N ALA A 148 6.41 10.54 -26.21
CA ALA A 148 6.66 11.14 -27.51
C ALA A 148 6.32 12.66 -27.50
N PRO A 149 7.07 13.50 -28.23
CA PRO A 149 6.70 14.89 -28.43
C PRO A 149 5.35 15.00 -29.14
N GLY A 150 4.57 16.04 -28.83
CA GLY A 150 3.33 16.31 -29.55
C GLY A 150 3.61 16.77 -30.99
N GLY A 151 2.88 16.24 -31.97
CA GLY A 151 3.01 16.62 -33.39
C GLY A 151 2.48 15.56 -34.35
N ARG A 152 2.40 15.90 -35.64
CA ARG A 152 1.83 15.01 -36.70
C ARG A 152 2.70 13.80 -37.07
N ASN A 153 3.96 13.74 -36.61
CA ASN A 153 4.89 12.64 -36.93
C ASN A 153 4.74 11.44 -35.97
N ASN A 154 3.61 10.72 -36.13
CA ASN A 154 3.27 9.54 -35.33
C ASN A 154 4.29 8.38 -35.45
N GLY A 155 5.11 8.34 -36.50
CA GLY A 155 6.10 7.27 -36.72
C GLY A 155 7.14 7.14 -35.60
N ARG A 156 7.45 8.22 -34.86
CA ARG A 156 8.38 8.15 -33.72
C ARG A 156 7.73 7.59 -32.45
N HIS A 157 6.40 7.51 -32.36
CA HIS A 157 5.70 7.07 -31.16
C HIS A 157 5.96 5.59 -30.83
N GLN A 158 6.35 4.79 -31.82
CA GLN A 158 6.70 3.38 -31.63
C GLN A 158 8.00 3.17 -30.83
N HIS A 159 8.84 4.20 -30.73
CA HIS A 159 10.08 4.16 -29.96
C HIS A 159 9.89 4.65 -28.52
N TYR A 160 8.85 5.43 -28.23
CA TYR A 160 8.53 5.88 -26.87
C TYR A 160 7.61 4.91 -26.16
N LEU A 161 7.72 4.80 -24.84
CA LEU A 161 6.77 4.04 -24.04
C LEU A 161 5.37 4.66 -24.13
N TRP A 162 5.27 5.99 -23.98
CA TRP A 162 4.01 6.72 -24.07
C TRP A 162 3.89 7.52 -25.37
N PRO A 163 2.70 7.57 -26.01
CA PRO A 163 1.41 7.06 -25.52
C PRO A 163 1.13 5.58 -25.87
N THR A 164 1.93 4.96 -26.75
CA THR A 164 1.64 3.67 -27.39
C THR A 164 1.33 2.53 -26.41
N SER A 165 2.02 2.46 -25.27
CA SER A 165 1.80 1.43 -24.26
C SER A 165 0.75 1.78 -23.20
N PHE A 166 0.27 3.03 -23.16
CA PHE A 166 -0.48 3.54 -22.01
C PHE A 166 -1.78 2.78 -21.74
N GLY A 167 -2.61 2.56 -22.77
CA GLY A 167 -3.85 1.79 -22.62
C GLY A 167 -3.65 0.29 -22.34
N ARG A 168 -2.46 -0.26 -22.63
CA ARG A 168 -2.10 -1.65 -22.28
C ARG A 168 -1.64 -1.77 -20.83
N CYS A 169 -0.96 -0.74 -20.31
CA CYS A 169 -0.54 -0.67 -18.91
C CYS A 169 -1.67 -0.23 -17.97
N PHE A 170 -2.56 0.62 -18.45
CA PHE A 170 -3.66 1.22 -17.69
C PHE A 170 -4.98 1.04 -18.44
N ARG A 171 -5.63 -0.12 -18.26
CA ARG A 171 -6.80 -0.49 -19.07
C ARG A 171 -8.02 0.40 -18.84
N ASN A 172 -8.10 1.05 -17.67
CA ASN A 172 -9.19 1.95 -17.32
C ASN A 172 -8.68 3.33 -16.90
N TYR A 173 -7.70 3.87 -17.65
CA TYR A 173 -7.15 5.21 -17.40
C TYR A 173 -8.19 6.34 -17.47
N ALA A 174 -9.35 6.08 -18.10
CA ALA A 174 -10.46 7.03 -18.21
C ALA A 174 -11.01 7.48 -16.84
N THR A 175 -10.78 6.69 -15.78
CA THR A 175 -11.06 7.08 -14.39
C THR A 175 -10.28 8.31 -13.91
N PHE A 176 -9.21 8.69 -14.61
CA PHE A 176 -8.43 9.91 -14.37
C PHE A 176 -8.70 10.98 -15.43
N SER A 177 -8.70 10.61 -16.72
CA SER A 177 -9.05 11.49 -17.83
C SER A 177 -9.29 10.68 -19.10
N SER A 178 -10.16 11.15 -20.00
CA SER A 178 -10.32 10.58 -21.33
C SER A 178 -9.09 10.79 -22.24
N LYS A 179 -8.25 11.80 -21.93
CA LYS A 179 -7.03 12.11 -22.69
C LYS A 179 -5.82 11.40 -22.09
N ASN A 180 -5.13 10.58 -22.89
CA ASN A 180 -3.95 9.82 -22.47
C ASN A 180 -2.87 10.66 -21.76
N ALA A 181 -2.56 11.85 -22.28
CA ALA A 181 -1.53 12.71 -21.70
C ALA A 181 -1.93 13.23 -20.30
N ASP A 182 -3.17 13.66 -20.14
CA ASP A 182 -3.70 14.15 -18.86
C ASP A 182 -3.85 13.01 -17.85
N ALA A 183 -4.38 11.86 -18.29
CA ALA A 183 -4.50 10.67 -17.44
C ALA A 183 -3.13 10.23 -16.92
N ARG A 184 -2.09 10.20 -17.76
CA ARG A 184 -0.72 9.87 -17.36
C ARG A 184 -0.18 10.85 -16.30
N ARG A 185 -0.38 12.16 -16.48
CA ARG A 185 0.05 13.18 -15.52
C ARG A 185 -0.66 13.01 -14.18
N LEU A 186 -1.98 12.85 -14.20
CA LEU A 186 -2.78 12.68 -12.98
C LEU A 186 -2.46 11.36 -12.26
N LEU A 187 -2.23 10.27 -12.99
CA LEU A 187 -1.75 9.00 -12.44
C LEU A 187 -0.37 9.17 -11.79
N GLN A 188 0.55 9.87 -12.44
CA GLN A 188 1.87 10.16 -11.88
C GLN A 188 1.76 10.95 -10.56
N GLU A 189 0.96 12.01 -10.53
CA GLU A 189 0.71 12.82 -9.32
C GLU A 189 0.12 11.96 -8.20
N ARG A 190 -0.86 11.10 -8.54
CA ARG A 190 -1.48 10.16 -7.60
C ARG A 190 -0.48 9.15 -7.06
N LEU A 191 0.40 8.60 -7.89
CA LEU A 191 1.42 7.65 -7.46
C LEU A 191 2.48 8.31 -6.55
N ILE A 192 2.86 9.56 -6.81
CA ILE A 192 3.74 10.32 -5.90
C ILE A 192 3.08 10.51 -4.54
N GLU A 193 1.79 10.84 -4.53
CA GLU A 193 1.01 10.97 -3.31
C GLU A 193 0.95 9.64 -2.52
N LEU A 194 0.63 8.53 -3.19
CA LEU A 194 0.54 7.21 -2.56
C LEU A 194 1.90 6.69 -2.11
N ARG A 195 3.00 7.00 -2.81
CA ARG A 195 4.35 6.71 -2.33
C ARG A 195 4.68 7.43 -1.03
N LYS A 196 4.38 8.73 -0.95
CA LYS A 196 4.57 9.50 0.30
C LYS A 196 3.72 8.91 1.42
N TYR A 197 2.48 8.53 1.11
CA TYR A 197 1.58 7.89 2.07
C TYR A 197 2.13 6.56 2.59
N ARG A 198 2.62 5.71 1.67
CA ARG A 198 3.30 4.46 1.99
C ARG A 198 4.51 4.69 2.89
N ASN A 199 5.36 5.67 2.59
CA ASN A 199 6.52 5.97 3.44
C ASN A 199 6.11 6.35 4.86
N ARG A 200 5.05 7.16 5.04
CA ARG A 200 4.51 7.52 6.36
C ARG A 200 4.12 6.28 7.17
N LEU A 201 3.45 5.32 6.51
CA LEU A 201 3.07 4.04 7.12
C LEU A 201 4.29 3.28 7.66
N PHE A 202 5.36 3.14 6.87
CA PHE A 202 6.57 2.44 7.30
C PHE A 202 7.45 3.21 8.29
N HIS A 203 7.33 4.53 8.37
CA HIS A 203 8.03 5.36 9.37
C HIS A 203 7.23 5.53 10.67
N HIS A 204 6.16 4.75 10.86
CA HIS A 204 5.26 4.80 12.01
C HIS A 204 4.66 6.18 12.26
N GLU A 205 4.51 6.98 11.20
CA GLU A 205 3.87 8.28 11.29
C GLU A 205 2.34 8.12 11.32
N PRO A 206 1.61 9.13 11.85
CA PRO A 206 0.16 9.20 11.68
C PRO A 206 -0.28 8.94 10.24
N ILE A 207 -1.21 8.02 10.04
CA ILE A 207 -1.73 7.66 8.71
C ILE A 207 -2.91 8.54 8.26
N TRP A 208 -3.35 9.49 9.08
CA TRP A 208 -4.31 10.54 8.68
C TRP A 208 -3.57 11.80 8.21
N VAL A 209 -4.27 12.69 7.49
CA VAL A 209 -3.71 13.99 7.09
C VAL A 209 -3.70 14.95 8.29
N LYS A 210 -2.56 15.62 8.52
CA LYS A 210 -2.45 16.71 9.50
C LYS A 210 -2.78 18.03 8.80
N ALA A 211 -4.06 18.39 8.77
CA ALA A 211 -4.55 19.65 8.20
C ALA A 211 -5.44 20.38 9.21
N ALA A 212 -5.61 21.69 9.05
CA ALA A 212 -6.35 22.52 10.01
C ALA A 212 -7.82 22.08 10.20
N ASN A 213 -8.41 21.42 9.22
CA ASN A 213 -9.77 20.89 9.26
C ASN A 213 -9.87 19.46 9.85
N VAL A 214 -8.76 18.82 10.21
CA VAL A 214 -8.73 17.48 10.81
C VAL A 214 -8.56 17.62 12.32
N LYS A 215 -9.69 17.64 13.04
CA LYS A 215 -9.73 18.03 14.46
C LYS A 215 -10.30 16.97 15.39
N ASP A 216 -10.80 15.86 14.83
CA ASP A 216 -11.47 14.79 15.56
C ASP A 216 -11.26 13.43 14.86
N ALA A 217 -11.77 12.37 15.50
CA ALA A 217 -11.68 11.01 14.97
C ALA A 217 -12.36 10.84 13.60
N VAL A 218 -13.51 11.48 13.38
CA VAL A 218 -14.29 11.35 12.14
C VAL A 218 -13.50 11.92 10.97
N THR A 219 -13.10 13.19 11.07
CA THR A 219 -12.34 13.89 10.04
C THR A 219 -10.99 13.23 9.77
N ALA A 220 -10.30 12.72 10.81
CA ALA A 220 -9.05 11.99 10.65
C ALA A 220 -9.24 10.68 9.88
N ILE A 221 -10.23 9.88 10.28
CA ILE A 221 -10.54 8.59 9.65
C ILE A 221 -11.03 8.80 8.21
N ASP A 222 -11.80 9.84 7.93
CA ASP A 222 -12.21 10.17 6.56
C ASP A 222 -11.01 10.43 5.65
N THR A 223 -9.97 11.10 6.15
CA THR A 223 -8.75 11.29 5.34
C THR A 223 -8.06 9.97 5.00
N ILE A 224 -8.10 8.99 5.90
CA ILE A 224 -7.57 7.63 5.67
C ILE A 224 -8.43 6.92 4.61
N ARG A 225 -9.77 6.99 4.75
CA ARG A 225 -10.72 6.38 3.81
C ARG A 225 -10.59 6.97 2.41
N VAL A 226 -10.31 8.27 2.29
CA VAL A 226 -9.98 8.90 1.00
C VAL A 226 -8.71 8.30 0.39
N LYS A 227 -7.66 7.99 1.18
CA LYS A 227 -6.47 7.31 0.65
C LYS A 227 -6.77 5.89 0.18
N ILE A 228 -7.62 5.15 0.89
CA ILE A 228 -8.05 3.80 0.48
C ILE A 228 -8.73 3.86 -0.91
N LYS A 229 -9.70 4.77 -1.09
CA LYS A 229 -10.38 4.98 -2.38
C LYS A 229 -9.42 5.40 -3.50
N ARG A 230 -8.38 6.15 -3.17
CA ARG A 230 -7.34 6.55 -4.12
C ARG A 230 -6.45 5.37 -4.55
N ILE A 231 -6.15 4.44 -3.64
CA ILE A 231 -5.45 3.20 -3.98
C ILE A 231 -6.32 2.36 -4.91
N GLU A 232 -7.58 2.15 -4.55
CA GLU A 232 -8.59 1.45 -5.35
C GLU A 232 -8.71 2.03 -6.76
N GLN A 233 -8.82 3.37 -6.89
CA GLN A 233 -8.87 4.05 -8.18
C GLN A 233 -7.66 3.75 -9.07
N VAL A 234 -6.44 3.73 -8.51
CA VAL A 234 -5.23 3.43 -9.30
C VAL A 234 -5.19 1.97 -9.72
N ILE A 235 -5.55 1.04 -8.83
CA ILE A 235 -5.60 -0.40 -9.16
C ILE A 235 -6.63 -0.64 -10.26
N ASN A 236 -7.82 -0.03 -10.15
CA ASN A 236 -8.85 -0.09 -11.18
C ASN A 236 -8.36 0.49 -12.51
N ALA A 237 -7.63 1.61 -12.49
CA ALA A 237 -7.05 2.20 -13.69
C ALA A 237 -6.01 1.29 -14.36
N ILE A 238 -5.23 0.53 -13.58
CA ILE A 238 -4.29 -0.47 -14.10
C ILE A 238 -5.08 -1.62 -14.74
N ASP A 239 -5.93 -2.29 -13.96
CA ASP A 239 -6.77 -3.41 -14.41
C ASP A 239 -8.01 -3.57 -13.51
N PRO A 240 -9.23 -3.35 -14.02
CA PRO A 240 -10.47 -3.54 -13.25
C PRO A 240 -10.65 -4.96 -12.69
N ASN A 241 -10.08 -5.99 -13.33
CA ASN A 241 -10.18 -7.35 -12.82
C ASN A 241 -9.37 -7.55 -11.54
N VAL A 242 -8.22 -6.88 -11.41
CA VAL A 242 -7.41 -6.94 -10.19
C VAL A 242 -8.15 -6.28 -9.04
N GLU A 243 -8.71 -5.09 -9.27
CA GLU A 243 -9.52 -4.40 -8.26
C GLU A 243 -10.73 -5.25 -7.84
N LYS A 244 -11.47 -5.83 -8.80
CA LYS A 244 -12.60 -6.74 -8.51
C LYS A 244 -12.19 -7.93 -7.66
N ILE A 245 -11.06 -8.58 -7.96
CA ILE A 245 -10.54 -9.71 -7.17
C ILE A 245 -10.22 -9.25 -5.73
N MET A 246 -9.59 -8.10 -5.56
CA MET A 246 -9.31 -7.54 -4.24
C MET A 246 -10.59 -7.20 -3.47
N ALA A 247 -11.64 -6.75 -4.15
CA ALA A 247 -12.94 -6.48 -3.55
C ALA A 247 -13.62 -7.76 -3.05
N ILE A 248 -13.72 -8.81 -3.88
CA ILE A 248 -14.40 -10.06 -3.49
C ILE A 248 -13.62 -10.87 -2.44
N THR A 249 -12.29 -10.75 -2.41
CA THR A 249 -11.45 -11.34 -1.35
C THR A 249 -11.50 -10.54 -0.04
N GLY A 250 -12.23 -9.42 -0.04
CA GLY A 250 -12.54 -8.65 1.16
C GLY A 250 -11.46 -7.66 1.58
N LEU A 251 -10.38 -7.46 0.81
CA LEU A 251 -9.27 -6.56 1.19
C LEU A 251 -9.77 -5.15 1.49
N PHE A 252 -10.51 -4.53 0.56
CA PHE A 252 -11.04 -3.18 0.77
C PHE A 252 -12.04 -3.12 1.93
N SER A 253 -12.95 -4.09 2.03
CA SER A 253 -13.94 -4.14 3.11
C SER A 253 -13.30 -4.29 4.49
N HIS A 254 -12.23 -5.09 4.59
CA HIS A 254 -11.47 -5.28 5.81
C HIS A 254 -10.78 -3.97 6.23
N THR A 255 -10.04 -3.33 5.33
CA THR A 255 -9.38 -2.06 5.60
C THR A 255 -10.39 -0.97 5.99
N LEU A 256 -11.50 -0.85 5.27
CA LEU A 256 -12.55 0.14 5.56
C LEU A 256 -13.26 -0.12 6.89
N ARG A 257 -13.40 -1.38 7.31
CA ARG A 257 -13.94 -1.74 8.63
C ARG A 257 -13.00 -1.29 9.74
N ILE A 258 -11.71 -1.62 9.64
CA ILE A 258 -10.70 -1.21 10.62
C ILE A 258 -10.58 0.33 10.67
N CYS A 259 -10.60 0.99 9.51
CA CYS A 259 -10.62 2.44 9.38
C CYS A 259 -12.05 3.01 9.53
N SER A 260 -12.65 2.78 10.69
CA SER A 260 -13.96 3.30 11.07
C SER A 260 -13.96 3.78 12.53
N VAL A 261 -14.86 4.73 12.84
CA VAL A 261 -15.04 5.21 14.22
C VAL A 261 -15.58 4.11 15.14
N GLN A 262 -16.35 3.17 14.59
CA GLN A 262 -16.87 2.01 15.31
C GLN A 262 -15.74 1.09 15.75
N GLU A 263 -14.79 0.80 14.85
CA GLU A 263 -13.65 -0.02 15.22
C GLU A 263 -12.76 0.70 16.23
N LEU A 264 -12.47 2.00 16.03
CA LEU A 264 -11.72 2.81 16.98
C LEU A 264 -12.33 2.73 18.40
N ALA A 265 -13.65 2.81 18.51
CA ALA A 265 -14.36 2.76 19.79
C ALA A 265 -14.19 1.42 20.54
N ILE A 266 -13.89 0.32 19.83
CA ILE A 266 -13.55 -0.99 20.44
C ILE A 266 -12.18 -0.92 21.13
N TYR A 267 -11.24 -0.17 20.56
CA TYR A 267 -9.92 0.03 21.13
C TYR A 267 -9.94 1.02 22.29
N THR A 268 -10.75 2.09 22.21
CA THR A 268 -10.86 3.12 23.26
C THR A 268 -11.92 2.83 24.33
N PHE A 269 -12.63 1.69 24.27
CA PHE A 269 -13.67 1.31 25.26
C PHE A 269 -14.87 2.25 25.29
N ALA A 270 -14.98 3.15 24.32
CA ALA A 270 -16.18 3.94 24.11
C ALA A 270 -17.36 3.07 23.64
N HIS A 271 -17.10 1.88 23.05
CA HIS A 271 -18.13 0.93 22.66
C HIS A 271 -18.20 -0.25 23.63
N SER A 272 -19.34 -0.39 24.33
CA SER A 272 -19.61 -1.56 25.16
C SER A 272 -19.90 -2.78 24.29
N PRO A 273 -19.32 -3.96 24.59
CA PRO A 273 -19.64 -5.19 23.88
C PRO A 273 -21.14 -5.47 23.93
N ARG A 274 -21.69 -5.93 22.80
CA ARG A 274 -23.10 -6.32 22.73
C ARG A 274 -23.39 -7.42 23.75
N ILE A 275 -24.37 -7.19 24.61
CA ILE A 275 -24.87 -8.21 25.54
C ILE A 275 -25.67 -9.24 24.76
N LEU A 276 -25.20 -10.49 24.78
CA LEU A 276 -25.88 -11.62 24.16
C LEU A 276 -26.88 -12.26 25.11
N THR A 277 -28.06 -12.61 24.60
CA THR A 277 -29.05 -13.41 25.32
C THR A 277 -28.51 -14.81 25.65
N ARG A 278 -29.12 -15.49 26.62
CA ARG A 278 -28.75 -16.89 26.96
C ARG A 278 -28.83 -17.81 25.74
N LYS A 279 -29.86 -17.64 24.89
CA LYS A 279 -30.02 -18.42 23.64
C LYS A 279 -28.85 -18.18 22.67
N GLN A 280 -28.50 -16.93 22.41
CA GLN A 280 -27.37 -16.58 21.54
C GLN A 280 -26.03 -17.10 22.07
N LYS A 281 -25.77 -16.98 23.39
CA LYS A 281 -24.56 -17.53 24.02
C LYS A 281 -24.49 -19.05 23.84
N ARG A 282 -25.62 -19.76 23.98
CA ARG A 282 -25.68 -21.21 23.75
C ARG A 282 -25.38 -21.56 22.30
N SER A 283 -25.95 -20.83 21.34
CA SER A 283 -25.71 -21.05 19.90
C SER A 283 -24.26 -20.81 19.49
N LEU A 284 -23.58 -19.83 20.09
CA LEU A 284 -22.18 -19.50 19.76
C LEU A 284 -21.14 -20.29 20.58
N ARG A 285 -21.56 -21.03 21.61
CA ARG A 285 -20.66 -21.66 22.60
C ARG A 285 -19.58 -22.50 21.94
N ASN A 286 -19.96 -23.40 21.05
CA ASN A 286 -19.01 -24.32 20.42
C ASN A 286 -18.03 -23.55 19.53
N VAL A 287 -18.54 -22.67 18.65
CA VAL A 287 -17.71 -21.84 17.76
C VAL A 287 -16.69 -21.01 18.55
N VAL A 288 -17.13 -20.34 19.62
CA VAL A 288 -16.24 -19.52 20.46
C VAL A 288 -15.24 -20.38 21.25
N SER A 289 -15.70 -21.51 21.80
CA SER A 289 -14.85 -22.44 22.54
C SER A 289 -13.75 -23.01 21.65
N THR A 290 -14.08 -23.42 20.44
CA THR A 290 -13.12 -23.94 19.46
C THR A 290 -12.15 -22.85 19.00
N ALA A 291 -12.66 -21.64 18.69
CA ALA A 291 -11.80 -20.52 18.31
C ALA A 291 -10.74 -20.20 19.37
N ARG A 292 -11.14 -20.24 20.66
CA ARG A 292 -10.24 -19.97 21.80
C ARG A 292 -9.28 -21.13 22.07
N SER A 293 -9.79 -22.35 22.20
CA SER A 293 -8.98 -23.52 22.59
C SER A 293 -7.91 -23.88 21.56
N LEU A 294 -8.23 -23.70 20.28
CA LEU A 294 -7.30 -24.01 19.18
C LEU A 294 -6.55 -22.78 18.67
N ASN A 295 -6.79 -21.59 19.24
CA ASN A 295 -6.22 -20.32 18.81
C ASN A 295 -6.32 -20.07 17.29
N LEU A 296 -7.49 -20.32 16.71
CA LEU A 296 -7.70 -20.21 15.27
C LEU A 296 -9.03 -19.54 14.91
N SER A 297 -9.05 -18.89 13.75
CA SER A 297 -10.27 -18.27 13.23
C SER A 297 -11.27 -19.32 12.78
N GLN A 298 -12.47 -19.29 13.36
CA GLN A 298 -13.59 -20.12 12.92
C GLN A 298 -14.32 -19.39 11.80
N THR A 299 -14.34 -20.00 10.62
CA THR A 299 -15.07 -19.45 9.48
C THR A 299 -16.39 -20.17 9.26
N PHE A 300 -17.39 -19.45 8.78
CA PHE A 300 -18.70 -20.00 8.47
C PHE A 300 -19.40 -19.13 7.43
N GLU A 301 -20.27 -19.74 6.63
CA GLU A 301 -21.07 -19.04 5.64
C GLU A 301 -22.44 -18.68 6.19
N TYR A 302 -22.90 -17.47 5.86
CA TYR A 302 -24.26 -17.05 6.14
C TYR A 302 -24.72 -16.05 5.06
N GLY A 303 -25.82 -16.33 4.37
CA GLY A 303 -26.34 -15.46 3.31
C GLY A 303 -25.32 -15.18 2.20
N ASN A 304 -24.63 -16.22 1.71
CA ASN A 304 -23.58 -16.15 0.68
C ASN A 304 -22.39 -15.23 1.04
N ARG A 305 -22.13 -15.04 2.33
CA ARG A 305 -20.97 -14.31 2.83
C ARG A 305 -20.20 -15.18 3.81
N LEU A 306 -18.87 -15.15 3.68
CA LEU A 306 -17.97 -15.78 4.62
C LEU A 306 -17.75 -14.86 5.82
N TYR A 307 -18.00 -15.38 7.01
CA TYR A 307 -17.72 -14.73 8.28
C TYR A 307 -16.57 -15.45 8.96
N SER A 308 -15.85 -14.71 9.82
CA SER A 308 -14.77 -15.24 10.63
C SER A 308 -14.90 -14.71 12.06
N ILE A 309 -14.77 -15.60 13.04
CA ILE A 309 -14.73 -15.27 14.47
C ILE A 309 -13.40 -15.76 15.04
N HIS A 310 -12.73 -14.89 15.80
CA HIS A 310 -11.54 -15.21 16.58
C HIS A 310 -11.62 -14.51 17.94
N CYS A 311 -10.89 -15.04 18.92
CA CYS A 311 -10.73 -14.38 20.21
C CYS A 311 -9.89 -13.12 20.01
N VAL A 312 -10.45 -11.94 20.29
CA VAL A 312 -9.73 -10.66 20.15
C VAL A 312 -8.82 -10.41 21.36
N ARG A 313 -9.19 -10.97 22.52
CA ARG A 313 -8.50 -10.88 23.81
C ARG A 313 -8.77 -12.14 24.61
#